data_AF-A0A447XAF4-F1
#
_entry.id   AF-A0A447XAF4-F1
#
_cell.length_a   1.000
_cell.length_b   1.000
_cell.length_c   1.000
_cell.angle_alpha   90.00
_cell.angle_beta   90.00
_cell.angle_gamma   90.00
#
_symmetry.space_group_name_H-M   'P 1'
#
loop_
_entity.id
_entity.type
_entity.pdbx_description
1 polymer ?
#
loop_
_entity_poly.entity_id
_entity_poly.type
_entity_poly.pdbx_seq_one_letter_code
_entity_poly.pdbx_strand_id
1 'polypeptide(L)' 'MKEQSSGLYAQTLAERGFVTLAFDPSYTGESGGYPRNVASPDINTEDFSAAVDFLGLQKEVDRNRIGLLVFVAGAAWR' A
#
# COMPACT_ATOMS: atom_id res chain seq x y z
N MET A 1 -4.12 7.43 -13.13
CA MET A 1 -5.05 8.13 -12.20
C MET A 1 -5.15 7.45 -10.82
N LYS A 2 -4.95 6.12 -10.69
CA LYS A 2 -4.99 5.39 -9.41
C LYS A 2 -3.81 5.74 -8.48
N GLU A 3 -2.58 5.75 -9.00
CA GLU A 3 -1.36 6.13 -8.25
C GLU A 3 -1.40 7.56 -7.74
N GLN A 4 -2.09 8.45 -8.47
CA GLN A 4 -2.20 9.85 -8.11
C GLN A 4 -3.05 10.05 -6.84
N SER A 5 -4.00 9.14 -6.57
CA SER A 5 -4.81 9.16 -5.34
C SER A 5 -4.02 8.62 -4.15
N SER A 6 -3.39 7.45 -4.27
CA SER A 6 -2.61 6.86 -3.16
C SER A 6 -1.40 7.72 -2.78
N GLY A 7 -0.67 8.25 -3.77
CA GLY A 7 0.45 9.16 -3.56
C GLY A 7 0.04 10.45 -2.84
N LEU A 8 -1.12 11.05 -3.19
CA LEU A 8 -1.62 12.26 -2.54
C LEU A 8 -1.95 12.04 -1.05
N TYR A 9 -2.58 10.90 -0.71
CA TYR A 9 -2.88 10.57 0.68
C TYR A 9 -1.61 10.25 1.48
N ALA A 10 -0.68 9.49 0.88
CA ALA A 10 0.61 9.21 1.49
C ALA A 10 1.39 10.50 1.78
N GLN A 11 1.38 11.45 0.83
CA GLN A 11 2.00 12.76 1.02
C GLN A 11 1.30 13.57 2.12
N THR A 12 -0.03 13.64 2.11
CA THR A 12 -0.80 14.39 3.12
C THR A 12 -0.56 13.85 4.54
N LEU A 13 -0.46 12.53 4.68
CA LEU A 13 -0.11 11.89 5.95
C LEU A 13 1.35 12.15 6.33
N ALA A 14 2.28 12.17 5.36
CA ALA A 14 3.67 12.55 5.60
C ALA A 14 3.81 13.98 6.11
N GLU A 15 3.07 14.93 5.53
CA GLU A 15 3.00 16.32 5.99
C GLU A 15 2.45 16.46 7.42
N ARG A 16 1.70 15.45 7.91
CA ARG A 16 1.19 15.38 9.29
C ARG A 16 2.12 14.62 10.25
N GLY A 17 3.32 14.25 9.81
CA GLY A 17 4.35 13.61 10.63
C GLY A 17 4.29 12.08 10.66
N PHE A 18 3.59 11.45 9.71
CA PHE A 18 3.59 9.99 9.57
C PHE A 18 4.62 9.52 8.55
N VAL A 19 5.25 8.38 8.78
CA VAL A 19 5.95 7.67 7.70
C VAL A 19 4.90 6.93 6.88
N THR A 20 4.96 7.06 5.56
CA THR A 20 3.95 6.50 4.66
C THR A 20 4.57 5.70 3.52
N LEU A 21 3.87 4.66 3.10
CA LEU A 21 4.25 3.82 1.96
C LEU A 21 3.03 3.64 1.06
N ALA A 22 3.15 4.04 -0.20
CA ALA A 22 2.25 3.66 -1.27
C ALA A 22 2.98 2.65 -2.17
N PHE A 23 2.34 1.52 -2.47
CA PHE A 23 2.92 0.48 -3.29
C PHE A 23 1.87 -0.08 -4.26
N ASP A 24 2.32 -0.62 -5.39
CA ASP A 24 1.47 -1.36 -6.31
C ASP A 24 1.37 -2.83 -5.84
N PRO A 25 0.16 -3.41 -5.74
CA PRO A 25 0.00 -4.83 -5.43
C PRO A 25 0.74 -5.71 -6.43
N SER A 26 1.12 -6.91 -6.00
CA SER A 26 1.74 -7.93 -6.85
C SER A 26 0.94 -8.13 -8.14
N TYR A 27 1.63 -8.38 -9.24
CA TYR A 27 1.07 -8.57 -10.58
C TYR A 27 0.43 -7.33 -11.22
N THR A 28 0.47 -6.15 -10.57
CA THR A 28 -0.12 -4.89 -11.07
C THR A 28 0.91 -3.77 -11.16
N GLY A 29 0.57 -2.67 -11.87
CA GLY A 29 1.39 -1.45 -11.92
C GLY A 29 2.85 -1.70 -12.29
N GLU A 30 3.76 -1.09 -11.52
CA GLU A 30 5.21 -1.26 -11.62
C GLU A 30 5.74 -2.48 -10.85
N SER A 31 4.91 -3.08 -9.98
CA SER A 31 5.25 -4.30 -9.26
C SER A 31 5.40 -5.51 -10.19
N GLY A 32 6.30 -6.43 -9.85
CA GLY A 32 6.59 -7.63 -10.64
C GLY A 32 5.46 -8.69 -10.64
N GLY A 33 5.74 -9.86 -11.20
CA GLY A 33 4.83 -11.01 -11.22
C GLY A 33 4.17 -11.28 -12.59
N TYR A 34 3.94 -12.57 -12.89
CA TYR A 34 3.27 -13.05 -14.11
C TYR A 34 2.35 -14.25 -13.80
N PRO A 35 1.16 -14.36 -14.44
CA PRO A 35 0.57 -13.44 -15.42
C PRO A 35 0.18 -12.09 -14.81
N ARG A 36 0.13 -11.03 -15.63
CA ARG A 36 -0.22 -9.66 -15.17
C ARG A 36 -1.71 -9.55 -14.83
N ASN A 37 -2.04 -8.61 -13.95
CA ASN A 37 -3.40 -8.26 -13.53
C ASN A 37 -4.15 -9.41 -12.82
N VAL A 38 -3.42 -10.25 -12.08
CA VAL A 38 -4.01 -11.25 -11.18
C VAL A 38 -4.27 -10.59 -9.84
N ALA A 39 -5.53 -10.61 -9.41
CA ALA A 39 -5.90 -10.21 -8.05
C ALA A 39 -6.33 -11.45 -7.27
N SER A 40 -5.70 -11.69 -6.12
CA SER A 40 -6.10 -12.73 -5.17
C SER A 40 -6.10 -12.16 -3.75
N PRO A 41 -7.12 -12.44 -2.93
CA PRO A 41 -7.14 -12.03 -1.53
C PRO A 41 -5.93 -12.51 -0.74
N ASP A 42 -5.44 -13.73 -1.01
CA ASP A 42 -4.26 -14.29 -0.33
C ASP A 42 -2.99 -13.51 -0.71
N ILE A 43 -2.83 -13.21 -2.00
CA ILE A 43 -1.70 -12.43 -2.52
C ILE A 43 -1.71 -11.02 -1.95
N ASN A 44 -2.89 -10.37 -1.92
CA ASN A 44 -3.02 -9.03 -1.36
C ASN A 44 -2.70 -9.02 0.16
N THR A 45 -3.10 -10.07 0.88
CA THR A 45 -2.81 -10.19 2.32
C THR A 45 -1.30 -10.34 2.57
N GLU A 46 -0.61 -11.09 1.71
CA GLU A 46 0.84 -11.21 1.74
C GLU A 46 1.53 -9.90 1.38
N ASP A 47 1.05 -9.19 0.35
CA ASP A 47 1.58 -7.88 -0.04
C ASP A 47 1.49 -6.86 1.12
N PHE A 48 0.40 -6.87 1.88
CA PHE A 48 0.28 -6.02 3.07
C PHE A 48 1.26 -6.43 4.17
N SER A 49 1.47 -7.73 4.38
CA SER A 49 2.43 -8.22 5.36
C SER A 49 3.86 -7.82 4.98
N ALA A 50 4.22 -7.96 3.70
CA ALA A 50 5.51 -7.52 3.17
C ALA A 50 5.72 -6.00 3.30
N ALA A 51 4.67 -5.20 3.06
CA ALA A 51 4.72 -3.75 3.26
C ALA A 51 4.94 -3.35 4.73
N VAL A 52 4.27 -4.04 5.67
CA VAL A 52 4.45 -3.85 7.11
C VAL A 52 5.87 -4.23 7.54
N ASP A 53 6.39 -5.35 7.05
CA ASP A 53 7.76 -5.78 7.34
C ASP A 53 8.79 -4.78 6.81
N PHE A 54 8.61 -4.30 5.58
CA PHE A 54 9.48 -3.28 5.00
C PHE A 54 9.52 -1.99 5.84
N LEU A 55 8.35 -1.50 6.25
CA LEU A 55 8.24 -0.33 7.13
C LEU A 55 8.88 -0.60 8.49
N GLY A 56 8.65 -1.78 9.06
CA GLY A 56 9.18 -2.18 10.36
C GLY A 56 10.70 -2.34 10.42
N LEU A 57 11.40 -2.30 9.28
CA LEU A 57 12.86 -2.29 9.20
C LEU A 57 13.46 -0.88 9.16
N GLN A 58 12.65 0.16 8.94
CA GLN A 58 13.12 1.54 8.90
C GLN A 58 13.36 2.06 10.32
N LYS A 59 14.47 2.78 10.54
CA LYS A 59 14.88 3.25 11.88
C LYS A 59 13.91 4.29 12.45
N GLU A 60 13.24 5.01 11.58
CA GLU A 60 12.31 6.09 11.85
C GLU A 60 10.88 5.60 12.12
N VAL A 61 10.63 4.28 12.01
CA VAL A 61 9.31 3.66 12.19
C VAL A 61 9.24 2.89 13.51
N ASP A 62 8.25 3.22 14.32
CA ASP A 62 7.88 2.39 15.47
C ASP A 62 6.97 1.24 15.02
N ARG A 63 7.48 0.00 15.10
CA ARG A 63 6.77 -1.22 14.65
C ARG A 63 5.45 -1.46 15.37
N ASN A 64 5.27 -0.93 16.59
CA ASN A 64 4.02 -1.05 17.34
C ASN A 64 2.97 0.00 16.95
N ARG A 65 3.31 0.91 16.03
CA ARG A 65 2.46 2.04 15.61
C ARG A 65 2.24 2.06 14.09
N ILE A 66 2.29 0.90 13.44
CA ILE A 66 1.99 0.76 12.01
C ILE A 66 0.47 0.56 11.84
N GLY A 67 -0.13 1.39 10.98
CA GLY A 67 -1.54 1.28 10.58
C GLY A 67 -1.67 1.16 9.06
N LEU A 68 -2.76 0.55 8.60
CA LEU A 68 -3.03 0.33 7.17
C LEU A 68 -4.26 1.14 6.73
N LEU A 69 -4.14 1.84 5.59
CA LEU A 69 -5.24 2.50 4.91
C LEU A 69 -5.35 1.93 3.48
N VAL A 70 -6.47 1.29 3.17
CA VAL A 70 -6.71 0.67 1.87
C VAL A 70 -7.80 1.43 1.13
N PHE A 71 -7.52 1.83 -0.11
CA PHE A 71 -8.50 2.41 -1.02
C PHE A 71 -8.86 1.42 -2.12
N VAL A 72 -10.13 1.01 -2.17
CA VAL A 72 -10.65 0.18 -3.24
C VAL A 72 -11.26 1.09 -4.31
N ALA A 73 -10.57 1.26 -5.44
CA ALA A 73 -11.18 1.90 -6.61
C ALA A 73 -12.22 0.94 -7.19
N GLY A 74 -13.47 1.09 -6.77
CA GLY A 74 -14.57 0.19 -7.13
C GLY A 74 -15.78 0.26 -6.21
N ALA A 75 -15.69 0.89 -5.03
CA ALA A 75 -16.86 1.25 -4.25
C ALA A 75 -17.58 2.46 -4.89
N ALA A 76 -18.16 2.25 -6.07
CA ALA A 76 -19.34 3.00 -6.43
C ALA A 76 -20.39 2.63 -5.38
N TRP A 77 -20.68 3.56 -4.48
CA TRP A 77 -21.83 3.45 -3.59
C TRP A 77 -23.06 3.14 -4.44
N ARG A 78 -23.68 2.01 -4.14
CA ARG A 78 -25.08 1.79 -4.44
C ARG A 78 -25.73 1.13 -3.24
#